data_AF-A0A382JMM8-F1
#
_entry.id   AF-A0A382JMM8-F1
#
_cell.length_a   1.000
_cell.length_b   1.000
_cell.length_c   1.000
_cell.angle_alpha   90.00
_cell.angle_beta   90.00
_cell.angle_gamma   90.00
#
_symmetry.space_group_name_H-M   'P 1'
#
loop_
_entity.id
_entity.type
_entity.pdbx_description
1 polymer ?
#
loop_
_entity_poly.entity_id
_entity_poly.type
_entity_poly.pdbx_seq_one_letter_code
_entity_poly.pdbx_strand_id
1 'polypeptide(L)'
;AAVTEVAIDLLTGENRVIGVDILHDVGRSLNPAVDAGQIEGGFIQGMGWLTTEELWWDTSGRLKTHAPSTYKIPTCSDRPEHFRMRIFEAGENTEATIYRSKAVGEPPLMLALSVHQAIVDAISSVNAYRDLPQLPAPATPEVILNAVDALREREVA
;
A
#
# COMPACT_ATOMS: atom_id res chain seq x y z
N ALA A 1 -9.99 6.79 -5.84
CA ALA A 1 -8.86 7.51 -5.21
C ALA A 1 -8.66 6.97 -3.80
N ALA A 2 -7.42 7.04 -3.30
CA ALA A 2 -7.09 6.68 -1.93
C ALA A 2 -6.12 7.72 -1.34
N VAL A 3 -6.27 7.97 -0.04
CA VAL A 3 -5.36 8.78 0.77
C VAL A 3 -4.93 7.92 1.95
N THR A 4 -3.65 7.95 2.28
CA THR A 4 -3.07 7.13 3.34
C THR A 4 -2.13 7.95 4.19
N GLU A 5 -2.16 7.71 5.50
CA GLU A 5 -1.24 8.25 6.48
C GLU A 5 -0.46 7.09 7.11
N VAL A 6 0.85 7.28 7.29
CA VAL A 6 1.76 6.29 7.89
C VAL A 6 2.62 6.94 8.96
N ALA A 7 3.11 6.12 9.89
CA ALA A 7 4.20 6.45 10.78
C ALA A 7 5.36 5.49 10.53
N ILE A 8 6.59 6.02 10.53
CA ILE A 8 7.82 5.23 10.40
C ILE A 8 8.69 5.42 11.65
N ASP A 9 9.28 4.33 12.13
CA ASP A 9 10.31 4.37 13.17
C ASP A 9 11.68 4.55 12.50
N LEU A 10 12.32 5.69 12.75
CA LEU A 10 13.59 6.07 12.13
C LEU A 10 14.82 5.33 12.71
N LEU A 11 14.63 4.47 13.70
CA LEU A 11 15.69 3.65 14.30
C LEU A 11 15.63 2.19 13.84
N THR A 12 14.45 1.70 13.48
CA THR A 12 14.23 0.29 13.08
C THR A 12 13.80 0.13 11.63
N GLY A 13 13.28 1.20 11.01
CA GLY A 13 12.63 1.16 9.71
C GLY A 13 11.22 0.58 9.72
N GLU A 14 10.71 0.13 10.87
CA GLU A 14 9.34 -0.35 10.98
C GLU A 14 8.35 0.76 10.58
N ASN A 15 7.30 0.37 9.85
CA ASN A 15 6.24 1.29 9.45
C ASN A 15 4.88 0.77 9.88
N ARG A 16 3.96 1.69 10.12
CA ARG A 16 2.56 1.39 10.43
C ARG A 16 1.66 2.31 9.62
N VAL A 17 0.66 1.73 8.97
CA VAL A 17 -0.45 2.49 8.39
C VAL A 17 -1.35 2.98 9.52
N ILE A 18 -1.55 4.29 9.61
CA ILE A 18 -2.34 4.95 10.65
C ILE A 18 -3.78 5.14 10.21
N GLY A 19 -3.97 5.54 8.94
CA GLY A 19 -5.28 5.82 8.39
C GLY A 19 -5.35 5.68 6.88
N VAL A 20 -6.51 5.24 6.39
CA VAL A 20 -6.81 5.08 4.97
C VAL A 20 -8.22 5.58 4.68
N ASP A 21 -8.35 6.47 3.69
CA ASP A 21 -9.62 6.91 3.11
C ASP A 21 -9.68 6.53 1.63
N ILE A 22 -10.73 5.81 1.21
CA ILE A 22 -10.95 5.36 -0.16
C ILE A 22 -12.31 5.85 -0.68
N LEU A 23 -12.31 6.42 -1.88
CA LEU A 23 -13.51 6.65 -2.68
C LEU A 23 -13.36 5.93 -4.02
N HIS A 24 -14.17 4.91 -4.28
CA HIS A 24 -14.04 4.05 -5.47
C HIS A 24 -15.29 4.14 -6.36
N ASP A 25 -15.08 4.34 -7.67
CA ASP A 25 -16.15 4.34 -8.66
C ASP A 25 -16.31 2.93 -9.26
N VAL A 26 -17.41 2.28 -8.94
CA VAL A 26 -17.79 0.95 -9.45
C VAL A 26 -18.92 1.03 -10.48
N GLY A 27 -19.20 2.23 -11.00
CA GLY A 27 -20.44 2.51 -11.72
C GLY A 27 -21.65 2.23 -10.84
N ARG A 28 -22.73 1.72 -11.45
CA ARG A 28 -23.89 1.24 -10.69
C ARG A 28 -23.62 -0.17 -10.19
N SER A 29 -23.19 -0.27 -8.93
CA SER A 29 -22.87 -1.52 -8.24
C SER A 29 -23.97 -2.58 -8.42
N LEU A 30 -23.55 -3.82 -8.73
CA LEU A 30 -24.44 -4.98 -8.78
C LEU A 30 -24.77 -5.50 -7.37
N ASN A 31 -23.77 -5.48 -6.49
CA ASN A 31 -23.89 -5.85 -5.09
C ASN A 31 -22.89 -5.02 -4.26
N PRO A 32 -23.36 -3.95 -3.59
CA PRO A 32 -22.47 -3.05 -2.86
C PRO A 32 -21.66 -3.72 -1.75
N ALA A 33 -22.18 -4.80 -1.14
CA ALA A 33 -21.47 -5.51 -0.09
C ALA A 33 -20.31 -6.35 -0.64
N VAL A 34 -20.49 -6.98 -1.80
CA VAL A 34 -19.42 -7.72 -2.49
C VAL A 34 -18.37 -6.75 -3.02
N ASP A 35 -18.79 -5.67 -3.67
CA ASP A 35 -17.88 -4.65 -4.19
C ASP A 35 -17.08 -4.01 -3.06
N ALA A 36 -17.71 -3.78 -1.90
CA ALA A 36 -17.00 -3.29 -0.73
C ALA A 36 -15.91 -4.26 -0.25
N GLY A 37 -16.22 -5.56 -0.18
CA GLY A 37 -15.23 -6.58 0.17
C GLY A 37 -14.07 -6.66 -0.82
N GLN A 38 -14.32 -6.46 -2.12
CA GLN A 38 -13.28 -6.42 -3.15
C GLN A 38 -12.39 -5.18 -3.00
N ILE A 39 -12.98 -4.01 -2.68
CA ILE A 39 -12.21 -2.78 -2.46
C ILE A 39 -11.27 -2.95 -1.26
N GLU A 40 -11.77 -3.43 -0.13
CA GLU A 40 -10.95 -3.65 1.06
C GLU A 40 -9.88 -4.73 0.82
N GLY A 41 -10.28 -5.89 0.29
CA GLY A 41 -9.35 -6.99 0.02
C GLY A 41 -8.25 -6.63 -0.98
N GLY A 42 -8.62 -5.99 -2.09
CA GLY A 42 -7.66 -5.55 -3.10
C GLY A 42 -6.69 -4.51 -2.56
N PHE A 43 -7.16 -3.53 -1.77
CA PHE A 43 -6.29 -2.55 -1.13
C PHE A 43 -5.31 -3.21 -0.16
N ILE A 44 -5.77 -4.10 0.73
CA ILE A 44 -4.91 -4.78 1.70
C ILE A 44 -3.89 -5.68 0.99
N GLN A 45 -4.27 -6.36 -0.10
CA GLN A 45 -3.34 -7.14 -0.91
C GLN A 45 -2.27 -6.25 -1.56
N GLY A 46 -2.66 -5.10 -2.11
CA GLY A 46 -1.70 -4.13 -2.65
C GLY A 46 -0.79 -3.54 -1.57
N MET A 47 -1.30 -3.33 -0.35
CA MET A 47 -0.52 -2.86 0.79
C MET A 47 0.57 -3.88 1.12
N GLY A 48 0.21 -5.15 1.27
CA GLY A 48 1.17 -6.24 1.49
C GLY A 48 2.25 -6.29 0.43
N TRP A 49 1.86 -6.28 -0.85
CA TRP A 49 2.78 -6.24 -2.00
C TRP A 49 3.80 -5.10 -1.92
N LEU A 50 3.40 -3.91 -1.45
CA LEU A 50 4.24 -2.72 -1.43
C LEU A 50 5.04 -2.53 -0.14
N THR A 51 4.73 -3.27 0.94
CA THR A 51 5.36 -3.02 2.26
C THR A 51 5.98 -4.26 2.91
N THR A 52 5.40 -5.45 2.79
CA THR A 52 5.82 -6.62 3.60
C THR A 52 6.11 -7.88 2.79
N GLU A 53 5.46 -8.07 1.65
CA GLU A 53 5.53 -9.30 0.87
C GLU A 53 6.79 -9.34 0.01
N GLU A 54 7.87 -9.87 0.58
CA GLU A 54 9.15 -10.03 -0.10
C GLU A 54 9.40 -11.48 -0.56
N LEU A 55 9.79 -11.60 -1.82
CA LEU A 55 10.33 -12.86 -2.34
C LEU A 55 11.86 -12.82 -2.31
N TRP A 56 12.46 -13.78 -1.61
CA TRP A 56 13.91 -13.88 -1.48
C TRP A 56 14.43 -15.21 -2.06
N TRP A 57 15.46 -15.13 -2.90
CA TRP A 57 16.14 -16.27 -3.52
C TRP A 57 17.60 -16.31 -3.08
N ASP A 58 18.12 -17.52 -2.89
CA ASP A 58 19.56 -17.71 -2.65
C ASP A 58 20.39 -17.63 -3.94
N THR A 59 21.72 -17.63 -3.80
CA THR A 59 22.66 -17.55 -4.94
C THR A 59 22.58 -18.76 -5.89
N SER A 60 21.89 -19.84 -5.49
CA SER A 60 21.62 -21.00 -6.34
C SER A 60 20.26 -20.92 -7.03
N GLY A 61 19.53 -19.81 -6.88
CA GLY A 61 18.22 -19.58 -7.50
C GLY A 61 17.06 -20.26 -6.77
N ARG A 62 17.23 -20.71 -5.53
CA ARG A 62 16.16 -21.37 -4.77
C ARG A 62 15.33 -20.34 -4.01
N LEU A 63 14.00 -20.44 -4.08
CA LEU A 63 13.09 -19.60 -3.28
C LEU A 63 13.16 -19.97 -1.80
N LYS A 64 13.37 -18.98 -0.96
CA LYS A 64 13.59 -19.16 0.49
C LYS A 64 12.40 -18.68 1.32
N THR A 65 11.60 -17.77 0.78
CA THR A 65 10.30 -17.36 1.33
C THR A 65 9.15 -18.25 0.83
N HIS A 66 9.28 -19.57 1.02
CA HIS A 66 8.33 -20.57 0.52
C HIS A 66 7.29 -21.04 1.56
N ALA A 67 7.18 -20.36 2.70
CA ALA A 67 6.25 -20.71 3.77
C ALA A 67 5.71 -19.45 4.45
N PRO A 68 4.53 -19.49 5.11
CA PRO A 68 4.00 -18.34 5.86
C PRO A 68 4.90 -17.87 7.02
N SER A 69 5.82 -18.73 7.49
CA SER A 69 6.83 -18.34 8.47
C SER A 69 7.89 -17.40 7.89
N THR A 70 8.09 -17.40 6.57
CA THR A 70 9.12 -16.63 5.87
C THR A 70 8.56 -15.63 4.83
N TYR A 71 7.37 -15.85 4.28
CA TYR A 71 6.63 -14.91 3.43
C TYR A 71 5.46 -14.30 4.22
N LYS A 72 5.46 -12.98 4.38
CA LYS A 72 4.56 -12.28 5.30
C LYS A 72 3.50 -11.47 4.55
N ILE A 73 2.33 -12.07 4.40
CA ILE A 73 1.11 -11.34 4.00
C ILE A 73 0.62 -10.44 5.15
N PRO A 74 -0.16 -9.40 4.84
CA PRO A 74 -0.85 -8.62 5.85
C PRO A 74 -1.73 -9.51 6.74
N THR A 75 -1.69 -9.20 8.03
CA THR A 75 -2.45 -9.83 9.10
C THR A 75 -3.52 -8.87 9.63
N CYS A 76 -4.35 -9.33 10.57
CA CYS A 76 -5.41 -8.50 11.14
C CYS A 76 -4.89 -7.23 11.84
N SER A 77 -3.67 -7.23 12.38
CA SER A 77 -3.06 -6.06 13.03
C SER A 77 -2.56 -5.02 12.04
N ASP A 78 -2.36 -5.39 10.78
CA ASP A 78 -1.82 -4.50 9.74
C ASP A 78 -2.92 -3.64 9.11
N ARG A 79 -4.20 -4.03 9.28
CA ARG A 79 -5.34 -3.19 8.92
C ARG A 79 -5.41 -1.99 9.89
N PRO A 80 -5.39 -0.74 9.40
CA PRO A 80 -5.49 0.42 10.29
C PRO A 80 -6.86 0.48 10.95
N GLU A 81 -6.89 1.02 12.17
CA GLU A 81 -8.15 1.28 12.89
C GLU A 81 -9.00 2.30 12.14
N HIS A 82 -8.36 3.36 11.62
CA HIS A 82 -8.99 4.30 10.70
C HIS A 82 -8.93 3.74 9.26
N PHE A 83 -9.94 2.98 8.89
CA PHE A 83 -10.13 2.51 7.52
C PHE A 83 -11.53 2.90 7.02
N ARG A 84 -11.62 3.98 6.24
CA ARG A 84 -12.86 4.50 5.69
C ARG A 84 -12.89 4.28 4.19
N MET A 85 -13.94 3.64 3.72
CA MET A 85 -14.15 3.42 2.30
C MET A 85 -15.58 3.71 1.91
N ARG A 86 -15.76 4.33 0.74
CA ARG A 86 -17.07 4.62 0.16
C ARG A 86 -17.07 4.28 -1.32
N ILE A 87 -18.20 3.79 -1.79
CA ILE A 87 -18.51 3.70 -3.21
C ILE A 87 -18.99 5.09 -3.67
N PHE A 88 -18.54 5.55 -4.83
CA PHE A 88 -18.97 6.79 -5.42
C PHE A 88 -20.43 6.68 -5.90
N GLU A 89 -21.36 7.27 -5.14
CA GLU A 89 -22.81 7.09 -5.33
C GLU A 89 -23.34 7.61 -6.67
N ALA A 90 -22.73 8.66 -7.21
CA ALA A 90 -23.10 9.21 -8.52
C ALA A 90 -22.46 8.45 -9.70
N GLY A 91 -21.80 7.32 -9.43
CA GLY A 91 -21.15 6.50 -10.44
C GLY A 91 -22.16 5.83 -11.37
N GLU A 92 -22.03 6.10 -12.67
CA GLU A 92 -22.69 5.35 -13.74
C GLU A 92 -21.66 5.05 -14.82
N ASN A 93 -21.60 3.79 -15.28
CA ASN A 93 -20.68 3.46 -16.37
C ASN A 93 -21.18 4.10 -17.68
N THR A 94 -20.32 4.85 -18.35
CA THR A 94 -20.61 5.43 -19.67
C THR A 94 -20.86 4.34 -20.71
N GLU A 95 -20.15 3.24 -20.57
CA GLU A 95 -20.29 2.06 -21.42
C GLU A 95 -21.58 1.29 -21.11
N ALA A 96 -22.11 0.58 -22.12
CA ALA A 96 -23.33 -0.21 -22.00
C ALA A 96 -23.05 -1.60 -21.36
N THR A 97 -22.45 -1.59 -20.18
CA THR A 97 -22.26 -2.81 -19.37
C THR A 97 -23.57 -3.26 -18.70
N ILE A 98 -23.59 -4.50 -18.21
CA ILE A 98 -24.73 -5.04 -17.46
C ILE A 98 -25.07 -4.10 -16.31
N TYR A 99 -26.29 -3.54 -16.35
CA TYR A 99 -26.79 -2.56 -15.40
C TYR A 99 -25.91 -1.33 -15.15
N ARG A 100 -25.02 -0.96 -16.09
CA ARG A 100 -24.07 0.16 -15.95
C ARG A 100 -23.06 -0.01 -14.82
N SER A 101 -22.69 -1.25 -14.48
CA SER A 101 -21.65 -1.57 -13.50
C SER A 101 -20.24 -1.48 -14.08
N LYS A 102 -19.22 -1.42 -13.20
CA LYS A 102 -17.80 -1.57 -13.53
C LYS A 102 -17.19 -2.74 -12.76
N ALA A 103 -16.15 -3.35 -13.32
CA ALA A 103 -15.39 -4.36 -12.61
C ALA A 103 -14.60 -3.74 -11.45
N VAL A 104 -14.56 -4.44 -10.30
CA VAL A 104 -13.97 -3.93 -9.05
C VAL A 104 -12.85 -4.82 -8.49
N GLY A 105 -12.61 -6.01 -9.05
CA GLY A 105 -11.68 -6.99 -8.44
C GLY A 105 -10.22 -6.51 -8.39
N GLU A 106 -9.68 -6.06 -9.52
CA GLU A 106 -8.27 -5.66 -9.64
C GLU A 106 -7.99 -4.17 -9.35
N PRO A 107 -8.84 -3.20 -9.74
CA PRO A 107 -8.51 -1.78 -9.58
C PRO A 107 -8.14 -1.32 -8.16
N PRO A 108 -8.75 -1.83 -7.07
CA PRO A 108 -8.40 -1.45 -5.71
C PRO A 108 -6.97 -1.80 -5.30
N LEU A 109 -6.32 -2.78 -5.93
CA LEU A 109 -4.92 -3.15 -5.64
C LEU A 109 -3.98 -1.96 -5.87
N MET A 110 -4.21 -1.20 -6.94
CA MET A 110 -3.37 -0.06 -7.29
C MET A 110 -3.57 1.13 -6.34
N LEU A 111 -4.68 1.18 -5.59
CA LEU A 111 -4.89 2.24 -4.61
C LEU A 111 -3.88 2.18 -3.46
N ALA A 112 -3.32 1.00 -3.17
CA ALA A 112 -2.29 0.83 -2.16
C ALA A 112 -0.96 1.54 -2.49
N LEU A 113 -0.77 2.02 -3.73
CA LEU A 113 0.34 2.92 -4.06
C LEU A 113 0.36 4.16 -3.13
N SER A 114 -0.80 4.59 -2.62
CA SER A 114 -0.88 5.65 -1.61
C SER A 114 -0.10 5.33 -0.33
N VAL A 115 -0.03 4.06 0.09
CA VAL A 115 0.77 3.61 1.25
C VAL A 115 2.26 3.82 0.96
N HIS A 116 2.74 3.33 -0.18
CA HIS A 116 4.15 3.47 -0.58
C HIS A 116 4.53 4.95 -0.71
N GLN A 117 3.67 5.78 -1.32
CA GLN A 117 3.93 7.21 -1.45
C GLN A 117 3.90 7.95 -0.10
N ALA A 118 3.06 7.51 0.85
CA ALA A 118 3.08 8.06 2.21
C ALA A 118 4.38 7.70 2.94
N ILE A 119 4.96 6.51 2.71
CA ILE A 119 6.28 6.15 3.25
C ILE A 119 7.38 7.02 2.61
N VAL A 120 7.33 7.24 1.29
CA VAL A 120 8.26 8.16 0.59
C VAL A 120 8.17 9.57 1.20
N ASP A 121 6.96 10.09 1.43
CA ASP A 121 6.74 11.40 2.05
C ASP A 121 7.33 11.46 3.47
N ALA A 122 7.06 10.44 4.29
CA ALA A 122 7.59 10.34 5.65
C ALA A 122 9.12 10.32 5.68
N ILE A 123 9.78 9.56 4.80
CA ILE A 123 11.24 9.52 4.69
C ILE A 123 11.79 10.86 4.16
N SER A 124 11.13 11.47 3.17
CA SER A 124 11.53 12.77 2.63
C SER A 124 11.50 13.88 3.69
N SER A 125 10.62 13.77 4.69
CA SER A 125 10.56 14.73 5.79
C SER A 125 11.83 14.77 6.64
N VAL A 126 12.63 13.69 6.65
CA VAL A 126 13.87 13.57 7.45
C VAL A 126 14.89 14.63 7.09
N ASN A 127 15.01 15.00 5.81
CA ASN A 127 15.93 16.04 5.33
C ASN A 127 15.21 17.30 4.85
N ALA A 128 14.03 17.59 5.41
CA ALA A 128 13.18 18.72 5.03
C ALA A 128 12.84 18.77 3.53
N TYR A 129 12.57 17.60 2.94
CA TYR A 129 12.14 17.42 1.54
C TYR A 129 13.15 17.94 0.50
N ARG A 130 14.45 17.95 0.84
CA ARG A 130 15.50 18.38 -0.09
C ARG A 130 15.79 17.34 -1.16
N ASP A 131 15.69 16.07 -0.80
CA ASP A 131 15.94 14.96 -1.69
C ASP A 131 14.78 13.98 -1.66
N LEU A 132 14.57 13.30 -2.79
CA LEU A 132 13.60 12.22 -2.89
C LEU A 132 14.31 10.90 -2.54
N PRO A 133 13.83 10.13 -1.56
CA PRO A 133 14.45 8.87 -1.18
C PRO A 133 14.33 7.84 -2.31
N GLN A 134 15.39 7.04 -2.47
CA GLN A 134 15.34 5.85 -3.31
C GLN A 134 14.68 4.72 -2.51
N LEU A 135 13.39 4.50 -2.74
CA LEU A 135 12.60 3.49 -2.03
C LEU A 135 12.02 2.49 -3.05
N PRO A 136 12.68 1.33 -3.27
CA PRO A 136 12.10 0.25 -4.06
C PRO A 136 10.94 -0.43 -3.32
N ALA A 137 10.06 -1.08 -4.09
CA ALA A 137 9.03 -1.97 -3.54
C ALA A 137 9.57 -3.41 -3.46
N PRO A 138 9.23 -4.16 -2.39
CA PRO A 138 8.50 -3.73 -1.21
C PRO A 138 9.34 -2.82 -0.29
N ALA A 139 8.70 -1.82 0.31
CA ALA A 139 9.28 -0.94 1.32
C ALA A 139 9.34 -1.64 2.68
N THR A 140 10.16 -2.69 2.78
CA THR A 140 10.39 -3.44 4.01
C THR A 140 11.14 -2.58 5.05
N PRO A 141 11.14 -2.96 6.34
CA PRO A 141 11.86 -2.20 7.36
C PRO A 141 13.34 -1.98 7.04
N GLU A 142 14.03 -2.98 6.48
CA GLU A 142 15.42 -2.84 6.05
C GLU A 142 15.58 -1.77 4.96
N VAL A 143 14.72 -1.79 3.94
CA VAL A 143 14.77 -0.84 2.83
C VAL A 143 14.48 0.58 3.31
N ILE A 144 13.50 0.74 4.21
CA ILE A 144 13.17 2.03 4.83
C ILE A 144 14.35 2.57 5.64
N LEU A 145 14.94 1.74 6.51
CA LEU A 145 16.06 2.14 7.35
C LEU A 145 17.26 2.59 6.50
N ASN A 146 17.62 1.81 5.48
CA ASN A 146 18.68 2.15 4.55
C ASN A 146 18.41 3.47 3.81
N ALA A 147 17.16 3.73 3.41
CA ALA A 147 16.79 4.99 2.76
C ALA A 147 16.88 6.19 3.71
N VAL A 148 16.47 6.03 4.97
CA VAL A 148 16.59 7.07 6.01
C VAL A 148 18.05 7.40 6.28
N ASP A 149 18.90 6.39 6.47
CA ASP A 149 20.32 6.60 6.76
C ASP A 149 21.05 7.27 5.58
N ALA A 150 20.74 6.84 4.34
CA ALA A 150 21.29 7.47 3.14
C ALA A 150 20.89 8.95 2.98
N LEU A 151 19.72 9.36 3.48
CA LEU A 151 19.32 10.77 3.49
C LEU A 151 20.01 11.56 4.61
N ARG A 152 20.16 10.98 5.81
CA ARG A 152 20.86 11.61 6.93
C ARG A 152 22.32 11.91 6.59
N GLU A 153 23.00 10.98 5.94
CA GLU A 153 24.40 11.18 5.50
C GLU A 153 24.56 12.37 4.55
N ARG A 154 23.54 12.64 3.72
CA ARG A 154 23.53 13.77 2.78
C ARG A 154 23.23 15.11 3.43
N GLU A 155 22.48 15.12 4.54
CA GLU A 155 22.20 16.35 5.28
C GLU A 155 23.46 16.92 5.96
N VAL A 156 24.38 16.04 6.36
CA VAL A 156 25.62 16.38 7.05
C VAL A 156 26.75 16.78 6.09
N ALA A 157 26.64 16.43 4.80
CA ALA A 157 27.62 16.70 3.75
C ALA A 157 27.47 18.11 3.14
#